data_AF-A0A0T6UYG8-F1
#
_entry.id   AF-A0A0T6UYG8-F1
#
_cell.length_a   1.000
_cell.length_b   1.000
_cell.length_c   1.000
_cell.angle_alpha   90.00
_cell.angle_beta   90.00
_cell.angle_gamma   90.00
#
_symmetry.space_group_name_H-M   'P 1'
#
loop_
_entity.id
_entity.type
_entity.pdbx_description
1 polymer ?
#
loop_
_entity_poly.entity_id
_entity_poly.type
_entity_poly.pdbx_seq_one_letter_code
_entity_poly.pdbx_strand_id
1 'polypeptide(L)'
;MKTTFKAAVAIASLALTAGISAAPTELPADGRVTVLTCGLLADDVQLTASNNVLMAFNCEGTANVIQVAACHTAGRTKERTELTPCDNDPATPAPECTTPPATQVTSSANIYVARSNGGRLQPAPFNNTDRCVQATVNGKIPNLNAAP
;
A
#
# COMPACT_ATOMS: atom_id res chain seq x y z
N MET A 1 10.86 -47.24 51.99
CA MET A 1 9.85 -46.32 51.40
C MET A 1 10.56 -45.39 50.44
N LYS A 2 10.19 -45.41 49.16
CA LYS A 2 10.82 -44.63 48.08
C LYS A 2 9.84 -43.54 47.67
N THR A 3 10.12 -42.29 48.03
CA THR A 3 9.27 -41.13 47.66
C THR A 3 9.69 -40.60 46.30
N THR A 4 8.76 -40.67 45.33
CA THR A 4 8.94 -40.14 43.97
C THR A 4 8.22 -38.80 43.87
N PHE A 5 8.98 -37.71 43.75
CA PHE A 5 8.46 -36.37 43.43
C PHE A 5 8.26 -36.25 41.91
N LYS A 6 7.03 -36.02 41.45
CA LYS A 6 6.73 -35.64 40.06
C LYS A 6 6.53 -34.14 40.00
N ALA A 7 7.48 -33.42 39.41
CA ALA A 7 7.32 -32.00 39.08
C ALA A 7 6.52 -31.89 37.78
N ALA A 8 5.37 -31.21 37.85
CA ALA A 8 4.53 -30.91 36.70
C ALA A 8 5.17 -29.76 35.90
N VAL A 9 5.47 -30.00 34.62
CA VAL A 9 5.91 -28.97 33.67
C VAL A 9 4.68 -28.28 33.11
N ALA A 10 4.46 -27.02 33.49
CA ALA A 10 3.45 -26.17 32.89
C ALA A 10 4.02 -25.61 31.58
N ILE A 11 3.53 -26.11 30.44
CA ILE A 11 3.84 -25.56 29.12
C ILE A 11 2.93 -24.34 28.94
N ALA A 12 3.48 -23.14 29.13
CA ALA A 12 2.81 -21.90 28.78
C ALA A 12 2.72 -21.82 27.25
N SER A 13 1.52 -21.98 26.71
CA SER A 13 1.24 -21.76 25.30
C SER A 13 1.43 -20.28 24.98
N LEU A 14 2.57 -19.91 24.40
CA LEU A 14 2.70 -18.63 23.72
C LEU A 14 1.78 -18.68 22.50
N ALA A 15 0.62 -18.04 22.61
CA ALA A 15 -0.20 -17.73 21.44
C ALA A 15 0.58 -16.73 20.58
N LEU A 16 1.28 -17.24 19.56
CA LEU A 16 1.75 -16.42 18.46
C LEU A 16 0.50 -15.89 17.75
N THR A 17 0.08 -14.67 18.06
CA THR A 17 -0.79 -13.89 17.18
C THR A 17 0.01 -13.59 15.92
N ALA A 18 -0.08 -14.49 14.93
CA ALA A 18 0.34 -14.18 13.58
C ALA A 18 -0.48 -12.97 13.13
N GLY A 19 0.21 -11.85 12.89
CA GLY A 19 -0.41 -10.67 12.30
C GLY A 19 -0.94 -11.04 10.93
N ILE A 20 -2.26 -11.20 10.83
CA ILE A 20 -2.95 -11.38 9.56
C ILE A 20 -2.70 -10.08 8.80
N SER A 21 -1.94 -10.16 7.72
CA SER A 21 -1.78 -9.03 6.79
C SER A 21 -2.89 -9.15 5.77
N ALA A 22 -3.89 -8.28 5.78
CA ALA A 22 -4.88 -8.25 4.72
C ALA A 22 -4.22 -7.90 3.40
N ALA A 23 -4.63 -8.62 2.37
CA ALA A 23 -4.26 -8.30 1.00
C ALA A 23 -4.90 -6.97 0.58
N PRO A 24 -4.23 -6.18 -0.29
CA PRO A 24 -4.83 -5.00 -0.89
C PRO A 24 -6.20 -5.32 -1.50
N THR A 25 -7.19 -4.50 -1.20
CA THR A 25 -8.60 -4.72 -1.56
C THR A 25 -9.03 -3.70 -2.61
N GLU A 26 -9.78 -4.16 -3.61
CA GLU A 26 -10.42 -3.28 -4.60
C GLU A 26 -11.44 -2.37 -3.92
N LEU A 27 -11.50 -1.11 -4.35
CA LEU A 27 -12.50 -0.19 -3.83
C LEU A 27 -13.91 -0.66 -4.26
N PRO A 28 -14.85 -0.88 -3.32
CA PRO A 28 -16.21 -1.27 -3.66
C PRO A 28 -16.88 -0.27 -4.61
N ALA A 29 -17.88 -0.73 -5.37
CA ALA A 29 -18.58 0.10 -6.35
C ALA A 29 -19.32 1.30 -5.72
N ASP A 30 -19.73 1.18 -4.45
CA ASP A 30 -20.32 2.26 -3.67
C ASP A 30 -19.27 3.21 -3.07
N GLY A 31 -17.97 2.92 -3.24
CA GLY A 31 -16.84 3.71 -2.80
C GLY A 31 -16.61 3.75 -1.28
N ARG A 32 -17.35 2.94 -0.51
CA ARG A 32 -17.26 2.96 0.95
C ARG A 32 -16.11 2.10 1.44
N VAL A 33 -15.25 2.72 2.24
CA VAL A 33 -14.25 2.04 3.08
C VAL A 33 -14.73 2.16 4.51
N THR A 34 -15.15 1.04 5.09
CA THR A 34 -15.72 0.99 6.43
C THR A 34 -14.66 0.65 7.47
N VAL A 35 -14.94 0.98 8.74
CA VAL A 35 -14.10 0.56 9.87
C VAL A 35 -13.97 -0.97 9.99
N LEU A 36 -14.96 -1.73 9.47
CA LEU A 36 -14.92 -3.19 9.44
C LEU A 36 -13.92 -3.73 8.41
N THR A 37 -13.80 -3.03 7.28
CA THR A 37 -12.83 -3.35 6.21
C THR A 37 -11.46 -2.71 6.44
N CYS A 38 -11.36 -1.79 7.39
CA CYS A 38 -10.20 -0.94 7.62
C CYS A 38 -10.19 -0.49 9.10
N GLY A 39 -9.72 -1.38 10.00
CA GLY A 39 -9.78 -1.15 11.45
C GLY A 39 -8.95 0.03 11.98
N LEU A 40 -8.10 0.63 11.14
CA LEU A 40 -7.36 1.86 11.47
C LEU A 40 -8.20 3.13 11.32
N LEU A 41 -9.33 3.07 10.62
CA LEU A 41 -10.23 4.21 10.48
C LEU A 41 -11.04 4.41 11.76
N ALA A 42 -11.14 5.67 12.20
CA ALA A 42 -12.05 6.06 13.27
C ALA A 42 -13.50 6.14 12.77
N ASP A 43 -13.69 6.43 11.48
CA ASP A 43 -14.98 6.65 10.83
C ASP A 43 -15.01 6.01 9.44
N ASP A 44 -16.20 5.70 8.94
CA ASP A 44 -16.37 5.25 7.56
C ASP A 44 -16.00 6.38 6.57
N VAL A 45 -15.20 6.04 5.55
CA VAL A 45 -14.72 6.99 4.54
C VAL A 45 -15.33 6.66 3.18
N GLN A 46 -15.70 7.70 2.45
CA GLN A 46 -16.21 7.61 1.09
C GLN A 46 -15.12 8.03 0.10
N LEU A 47 -14.58 7.08 -0.66
CA LEU A 47 -13.69 7.33 -1.78
C LEU A 47 -14.49 7.15 -3.07
N THR A 48 -14.58 8.17 -3.91
CA THR A 48 -15.30 8.06 -5.18
C THR A 48 -14.30 7.98 -6.32
N ALA A 49 -14.24 6.83 -6.98
CA ALA A 49 -13.49 6.69 -8.21
C ALA A 49 -14.19 7.45 -9.35
N SER A 50 -13.44 8.24 -10.12
CA SER A 50 -13.95 8.82 -11.35
C SER A 50 -14.16 7.73 -12.42
N ASN A 51 -14.95 8.03 -13.45
CA ASN A 51 -15.11 7.13 -14.59
C ASN A 51 -13.74 6.69 -15.12
N ASN A 52 -13.62 5.39 -15.42
CA ASN A 52 -12.39 4.78 -15.94
C ASN A 52 -11.18 4.82 -15.00
N VAL A 53 -11.38 5.01 -13.69
CA VAL A 53 -10.32 4.90 -12.67
C VAL A 53 -10.52 3.63 -11.85
N LEU A 54 -9.49 2.80 -11.77
CA LEU A 54 -9.38 1.69 -10.84
C LEU A 54 -8.74 2.18 -9.55
N MET A 55 -9.28 1.75 -8.41
CA MET A 55 -8.74 2.08 -7.10
C MET A 55 -8.61 0.81 -6.26
N ALA A 56 -7.61 0.81 -5.40
CA ALA A 56 -7.44 -0.19 -4.36
C ALA A 56 -6.96 0.49 -3.08
N PHE A 57 -7.22 -0.13 -1.95
CA PHE A 57 -6.76 0.33 -0.65
C PHE A 57 -6.19 -0.81 0.18
N ASN A 58 -5.34 -0.48 1.13
CA ASN A 58 -4.90 -1.37 2.19
C ASN A 58 -4.83 -0.57 3.48
N CYS A 59 -5.33 -1.16 4.56
CA CYS A 59 -5.45 -0.53 5.86
C CYS A 59 -4.76 -1.32 6.96
N GLU A 60 -3.96 -2.32 6.61
CA GLU A 60 -3.41 -3.23 7.60
C GLU A 60 -1.89 -3.20 7.65
N GLY A 61 -1.40 -3.50 8.84
CA GLY A 61 0.00 -3.75 9.13
C GLY A 61 0.53 -3.05 10.36
N THR A 62 1.69 -3.50 10.83
CA THR A 62 2.38 -2.97 12.02
C THR A 62 2.78 -1.50 11.86
N ALA A 63 2.74 -0.98 10.63
CA ALA A 63 3.02 0.41 10.31
C ALA A 63 1.87 1.38 10.64
N ASN A 64 0.65 0.90 10.92
CA ASN A 64 -0.54 1.74 11.15
C ASN A 64 -0.78 2.78 10.03
N VAL A 65 -0.75 2.34 8.77
CA VAL A 65 -0.85 3.21 7.59
C VAL A 65 -2.02 2.78 6.72
N ILE A 66 -2.80 3.75 6.24
CA ILE A 66 -3.77 3.57 5.17
C ILE A 66 -3.08 3.91 3.86
N GLN A 67 -3.14 2.99 2.91
CA GLN A 67 -2.57 3.12 1.57
C GLN A 67 -3.69 3.08 0.54
N VAL A 68 -3.58 3.91 -0.49
CA VAL A 68 -4.51 3.91 -1.62
C VAL A 68 -3.70 3.92 -2.90
N ALA A 69 -4.06 3.07 -3.86
CA ALA A 69 -3.52 3.11 -5.20
C ALA A 69 -4.62 3.42 -6.19
N ALA A 70 -4.32 4.23 -7.20
CA ALA A 70 -5.25 4.57 -8.27
C ALA A 70 -4.57 4.50 -9.63
N CYS A 71 -5.34 4.09 -10.64
CA CYS A 71 -4.90 4.14 -12.03
C CYS A 71 -6.05 4.31 -13.03
N HIS A 72 -5.83 5.11 -14.06
CA HIS A 72 -6.76 5.25 -15.16
C HIS A 72 -6.68 4.06 -16.13
N THR A 73 -7.81 3.40 -16.40
CA THR A 73 -7.91 2.21 -17.27
C THR A 73 -7.49 2.45 -18.71
N ALA A 74 -7.64 3.66 -19.25
CA ALA A 74 -7.14 3.98 -20.59
C ALA A 74 -5.60 4.14 -20.64
N GLY A 75 -4.93 4.14 -19.48
CA GLY A 75 -3.54 4.53 -19.36
C GLY A 75 -3.27 5.96 -19.82
N ARG A 76 -1.99 6.32 -20.01
CA ARG A 76 -1.64 7.55 -20.70
C ARG A 76 -1.61 7.29 -22.20
N THR A 77 -2.20 8.21 -22.96
CA THR A 77 -2.24 8.12 -24.43
C THR A 77 -1.08 8.85 -25.12
N LYS A 78 -0.28 9.61 -24.36
CA LYS A 78 0.87 10.38 -24.85
C LYS A 78 1.97 10.42 -23.79
N GLU A 79 3.21 10.44 -24.23
CA GLU A 79 4.36 10.68 -23.36
C GLU A 79 4.32 12.11 -22.80
N ARG A 80 4.76 12.27 -21.55
CA ARG A 80 5.08 13.59 -20.99
C ARG A 80 6.29 13.51 -20.08
N THR A 81 7.03 14.61 -20.05
CA THR A 81 8.04 14.88 -19.04
C THR A 81 7.36 15.36 -17.77
N GLU A 82 7.64 14.69 -16.66
CA GLU A 82 7.15 15.02 -15.33
C GLU A 82 8.33 15.22 -14.39
N LEU A 83 8.14 16.00 -13.33
CA LEU A 83 9.14 16.09 -12.25
C LEU A 83 9.27 14.74 -11.57
N THR A 84 10.49 14.28 -11.39
CA THR A 84 10.77 13.09 -10.58
C THR A 84 10.54 13.46 -9.12
N PRO A 85 9.59 12.80 -8.41
CA PRO A 85 9.42 13.02 -6.98
C PRO A 85 10.71 12.64 -6.26
N CYS A 86 11.30 13.60 -5.54
CA CYS A 86 12.53 13.44 -4.79
C CYS A 86 12.27 13.71 -3.31
N ASP A 87 13.02 13.11 -2.39
CA ASP A 87 12.97 13.39 -0.95
C ASP A 87 14.37 13.66 -0.40
N ASN A 88 14.47 14.53 0.59
CA ASN A 88 15.70 14.72 1.37
C ASN A 88 15.61 14.05 2.75
N ASP A 89 14.49 13.38 3.07
CA ASP A 89 14.35 12.57 4.28
C ASP A 89 15.06 11.21 4.11
N PRO A 90 16.16 10.95 4.84
CA PRO A 90 16.91 9.70 4.75
C PRO A 90 16.14 8.48 5.24
N ALA A 91 15.00 8.65 5.93
CA ALA A 91 14.13 7.56 6.33
C ALA A 91 13.21 7.07 5.21
N THR A 92 13.17 7.76 4.06
CA THR A 92 12.32 7.40 2.92
C THR A 92 13.15 6.86 1.75
N PRO A 93 12.76 5.74 1.13
CA PRO A 93 13.40 5.27 -0.10
C PRO A 93 12.93 6.14 -1.28
N ALA A 94 13.59 7.28 -1.47
CA ALA A 94 13.35 8.21 -2.58
C ALA A 94 14.67 8.82 -3.07
N PRO A 95 14.77 9.21 -4.35
CA PRO A 95 15.96 9.90 -4.86
C PRO A 95 16.10 11.27 -4.20
N GLU A 96 17.34 11.70 -3.97
CA GLU A 96 17.64 13.04 -3.42
C GLU A 96 17.16 14.16 -4.35
N CYS A 97 16.75 15.29 -3.77
CA CYS A 97 16.33 16.44 -4.56
C CYS A 97 17.52 17.21 -5.14
N THR A 98 17.60 17.25 -6.48
CA THR A 98 18.63 18.00 -7.20
C THR A 98 18.17 19.40 -7.59
N THR A 99 19.13 20.30 -7.85
CA THR A 99 18.88 21.61 -8.49
C THR A 99 19.72 21.71 -9.78
N PRO A 100 19.09 21.80 -10.98
CA PRO A 100 17.65 21.83 -11.22
C PRO A 100 16.95 20.49 -10.92
N PRO A 101 15.62 20.49 -10.72
CA PRO A 101 14.85 19.28 -10.42
C PRO A 101 15.00 18.22 -11.50
N ALA A 102 15.22 16.97 -11.09
CA ALA A 102 15.22 15.84 -12.00
C ALA A 102 13.84 15.67 -12.66
N THR A 103 13.86 15.21 -13.91
CA THR A 103 12.64 14.89 -14.66
C THR A 103 12.69 13.46 -15.15
N GLN A 104 11.51 12.90 -15.38
CA GLN A 104 11.33 11.59 -15.98
C GLN A 104 10.30 11.67 -17.11
N VAL A 105 10.57 10.95 -18.19
CA VAL A 105 9.58 10.75 -19.25
C VAL A 105 8.73 9.56 -18.83
N THR A 106 7.42 9.77 -18.73
CA THR A 106 6.47 8.69 -18.47
C THR A 106 5.63 8.45 -19.71
N SER A 107 5.66 7.20 -20.19
CA SER A 107 4.83 6.67 -21.26
C SER A 107 4.04 5.48 -20.71
N SER A 108 2.81 5.25 -21.19
CA SER A 108 1.89 4.20 -20.69
C SER A 108 1.16 4.53 -19.38
N ALA A 109 0.35 3.58 -18.88
CA ALA A 109 -0.44 3.78 -17.66
C ALA A 109 0.46 3.94 -16.43
N ASN A 110 0.10 4.83 -15.50
CA ASN A 110 0.82 5.05 -14.26
C ASN A 110 -0.10 4.74 -13.08
N ILE A 111 0.40 3.99 -12.11
CA ILE A 111 -0.28 3.78 -10.83
C ILE A 111 0.28 4.78 -9.82
N TYR A 112 -0.60 5.56 -9.19
CA TYR A 112 -0.21 6.48 -8.13
C TYR A 112 -0.59 5.88 -6.78
N VAL A 113 0.34 5.90 -5.83
CA VAL A 113 0.12 5.36 -4.48
C VAL A 113 0.24 6.48 -3.45
N ALA A 114 -0.76 6.58 -2.57
CA ALA A 114 -0.84 7.50 -1.45
C ALA A 114 -0.73 6.75 -0.12
N ARG A 115 -0.27 7.42 0.93
CA ARG A 115 -0.18 6.86 2.29
C ARG A 115 -0.57 7.90 3.34
N SER A 116 -1.23 7.46 4.42
CA SER A 116 -1.70 8.35 5.50
C SER A 116 -0.61 8.83 6.44
N ASN A 117 0.48 8.07 6.61
CA ASN A 117 1.62 8.46 7.44
C ASN A 117 2.61 9.40 6.72
N GLY A 118 2.17 10.02 5.63
CA GLY A 118 3.02 10.83 4.75
C GLY A 118 3.68 10.01 3.65
N GLY A 119 4.50 10.70 2.86
CA GLY A 119 5.07 10.17 1.62
C GLY A 119 4.57 10.92 0.39
N ARG A 120 5.01 10.47 -0.78
CA ARG A 120 4.80 11.18 -2.05
C ARG A 120 3.85 10.40 -2.94
N LEU A 121 2.91 11.10 -3.56
CA LEU A 121 2.16 10.59 -4.70
C LEU A 121 3.13 10.46 -5.88
N GLN A 122 3.70 9.27 -6.03
CA GLN A 122 4.65 8.97 -7.09
C GLN A 122 4.07 7.92 -8.04
N PRO A 123 4.33 8.03 -9.36
CA PRO A 123 4.02 6.96 -10.28
C PRO A 123 4.90 5.75 -9.94
N ALA A 124 4.27 4.65 -9.54
CA ALA A 124 4.96 3.38 -9.35
C ALA A 124 5.37 2.84 -10.73
N PRO A 125 6.58 2.24 -10.88
CA PRO A 125 7.03 1.66 -12.13
C PRO A 125 5.98 0.68 -12.66
N PHE A 126 5.43 0.99 -13.82
CA PHE A 126 4.41 0.18 -14.49
C PHE A 126 5.06 -0.45 -15.71
N ASN A 127 5.29 -1.76 -15.62
CA ASN A 127 5.99 -2.55 -16.63
C ASN A 127 5.05 -3.08 -17.72
N ASN A 128 3.78 -2.68 -17.71
CA ASN A 128 2.82 -3.09 -18.71
C ASN A 128 2.72 -1.95 -19.73
N THR A 129 3.05 -2.24 -20.99
CA THR A 129 2.80 -1.35 -22.14
C THR A 129 1.29 -1.14 -22.37
N ASP A 130 0.45 -1.93 -21.71
CA ASP A 130 -1.00 -1.91 -21.84
C ASP A 130 -1.70 -1.46 -20.55
N ARG A 131 -2.85 -0.82 -20.77
CA ARG A 131 -3.90 -0.40 -19.83
C ARG A 131 -3.82 -0.93 -18.39
N CYS A 132 -4.17 -0.09 -17.42
CA CYS A 132 -4.31 -0.52 -16.04
C CYS A 132 -5.43 -1.54 -15.84
N VAL A 133 -5.10 -2.61 -15.11
CA VAL A 133 -6.01 -3.67 -14.65
C VAL A 133 -5.93 -3.79 -13.13
N GLN A 134 -7.01 -4.26 -12.49
CA GLN A 134 -7.16 -4.25 -11.03
C GLN A 134 -6.03 -5.02 -10.31
N ALA A 135 -5.64 -6.18 -10.85
CA ALA A 135 -4.56 -6.99 -10.30
C ALA A 135 -3.24 -6.20 -10.19
N THR A 136 -2.94 -5.34 -11.17
CA THR A 136 -1.73 -4.52 -11.13
C THR A 136 -1.87 -3.38 -10.12
N VAL A 137 -3.05 -2.79 -9.96
CA VAL A 137 -3.30 -1.76 -8.93
C VAL A 137 -3.11 -2.36 -7.53
N ASN A 138 -3.69 -3.52 -7.25
CA ASN A 138 -3.53 -4.22 -5.97
C ASN A 138 -2.06 -4.57 -5.72
N GLY A 139 -1.35 -5.10 -6.72
CA GLY A 139 0.06 -5.50 -6.60
C GLY A 139 1.06 -4.34 -6.41
N LYS A 140 0.64 -3.08 -6.60
CA LYS A 140 1.49 -1.90 -6.33
C LYS A 140 1.27 -1.30 -4.95
N ILE A 141 0.32 -1.78 -4.17
CA ILE A 141 0.19 -1.41 -2.77
C ILE A 141 1.22 -2.24 -1.99
N PRO A 142 2.32 -1.62 -1.50
CA PRO A 142 3.42 -2.36 -0.92
C PRO A 142 3.01 -2.91 0.45
N ASN A 143 3.33 -4.17 0.70
CA ASN A 143 3.13 -4.79 2.01
C ASN A 143 4.11 -4.17 3.02
N LEU A 144 3.59 -3.33 3.93
CA LEU A 144 4.40 -2.69 4.97
C LEU A 144 4.67 -3.60 6.18
N ASN A 145 4.25 -4.87 6.14
CA ASN A 145 4.62 -5.90 7.12
C ASN A 145 5.84 -6.73 6.71
N ALA A 146 6.38 -6.51 5.51
CA ALA A 146 7.68 -7.01 5.15
C ALA A 146 8.74 -6.15 5.85
N ALA A 147 9.15 -6.57 7.05
CA ALA A 147 10.40 -6.10 7.62
C ALA A 147 11.55 -6.35 6.61
N PRO A 148 12.58 -5.50 6.56
CA PRO A 148 13.77 -5.77 5.76
C PRO A 148 14.44 -7.11 6.13
#